data_AF-A0A7V3BVH9-F1
#
_entry.id   AF-A0A7V3BVH9-F1
#
_cell.length_a   1.000
_cell.length_b   1.000
_cell.length_c   1.000
_cell.angle_alpha   90.00
_cell.angle_beta   90.00
_cell.angle_gamma   90.00
#
_symmetry.space_group_name_H-M   'P 1'
#
loop_
_entity.id
_entity.type
_entity.pdbx_description
1 polymer ?
#
loop_
_entity_poly.entity_id
_entity_poly.type
_entity_poly.pdbx_seq_one_letter_code
_entity_poly.pdbx_strand_id
1 'polypeptide(L)'
;MAYATCPWCLSPQLVGDEVVEYRCFNCNGTNRFAECQECGLVQTVSRSWSAFTCSRCDRKGDLPREVSAATSPRARRAEGTGLPWPRF
;
A
#
# COMPACT_ATOMS: atom_id res chain seq x y z
N MET A 1 -6.06 -15.25 4.79
CA MET A 1 -5.01 -14.37 5.32
C MET A 1 -4.16 -13.94 4.14
N ALA A 2 -3.73 -12.68 4.09
CA ALA A 2 -2.95 -12.13 3.00
C ALA A 2 -1.52 -11.81 3.45
N TYR A 3 -0.57 -11.96 2.54
CA TYR A 3 0.81 -11.56 2.75
C TYR A 3 1.03 -10.18 2.10
N ALA A 4 1.25 -9.17 2.93
CA ALA A 4 1.57 -7.81 2.49
C ALA A 4 3.02 -7.50 2.82
N THR A 5 3.75 -6.88 1.90
CA THR A 5 5.13 -6.46 2.16
C THR A 5 5.16 -4.99 2.56
N CYS A 6 5.74 -4.69 3.73
CA CYS A 6 5.86 -3.34 4.22
C CYS A 6 6.75 -2.50 3.28
N PRO A 7 6.29 -1.34 2.78
CA PRO A 7 7.05 -0.51 1.83
C PRO A 7 8.30 0.15 2.44
N TRP A 8 8.39 0.23 3.76
CA TRP A 8 9.53 0.86 4.44
C TRP A 8 10.68 -0.10 4.74
N CYS A 9 10.38 -1.24 5.35
CA CYS A 9 11.40 -2.18 5.80
C CYS A 9 11.45 -3.48 4.99
N LEU A 10 10.60 -3.61 3.96
CA LEU A 10 10.48 -4.78 3.09
C LEU A 10 10.17 -6.10 3.83
N SER A 11 9.78 -6.01 5.10
CA SER A 11 9.39 -7.17 5.89
C SER A 11 8.01 -7.67 5.45
N PRO A 12 7.83 -8.98 5.21
CA PRO A 12 6.53 -9.57 4.93
C PRO A 12 5.67 -9.55 6.20
N GLN A 13 4.37 -9.32 6.03
CA GLN A 13 3.41 -9.15 7.11
C GLN A 13 2.17 -10.02 6.83
N LEU A 14 1.79 -10.83 7.81
CA LEU A 14 0.57 -11.63 7.74
C LEU A 14 -0.59 -10.78 8.26
N VAL A 15 -1.53 -10.46 7.38
CA VAL A 15 -2.68 -9.59 7.69
C VAL A 15 -4.00 -10.27 7.33
N GLY A 16 -5.10 -9.81 7.94
CA GLY A 16 -6.43 -10.32 7.59
C GLY A 16 -6.83 -9.92 6.16
N ASP A 17 -7.51 -10.79 5.43
CA ASP A 17 -7.84 -10.58 4.00
C ASP A 17 -8.64 -9.30 3.75
N GLU A 18 -9.52 -8.97 4.69
CA GLU A 18 -10.50 -7.88 4.59
C GLU A 18 -10.02 -6.57 5.24
N VAL A 19 -8.78 -6.52 5.75
CA VAL A 19 -8.27 -5.27 6.33
C VAL A 19 -7.90 -4.28 5.22
N VAL A 20 -8.08 -2.99 5.51
CA VAL A 20 -7.76 -1.87 4.59
C VAL A 20 -6.48 -1.15 5.00
N GLU A 21 -6.08 -1.32 6.26
CA GLU A 21 -4.82 -0.83 6.82
C GLU A 21 -4.25 -1.85 7.80
N TYR A 22 -2.96 -1.78 8.03
CA TYR A 22 -2.28 -2.56 9.04
C TYR A 22 -1.05 -1.84 9.58
N ARG A 23 -0.61 -2.21 10.77
CA ARG A 23 0.64 -1.74 11.37
C ARG A 23 1.71 -2.79 11.16
N CYS A 24 2.85 -2.42 10.58
CA CYS A 24 3.99 -3.31 10.42
C CYS A 24 4.53 -3.69 11.80
N PHE A 25 4.66 -4.98 12.09
CA PHE A 25 5.21 -5.47 13.36
C PHE A 25 6.70 -5.13 13.52
N ASN A 26 7.45 -5.05 12.42
CA ASN A 26 8.90 -4.86 12.44
C ASN A 26 9.32 -3.39 12.62
N CYS A 27 8.86 -2.51 11.72
CA CYS A 27 9.22 -1.08 11.75
C CYS A 27 8.17 -0.18 12.39
N ASN A 28 7.07 -0.76 12.87
CA ASN A 28 5.97 -0.05 13.52
C ASN A 28 5.19 0.94 12.63
N GLY A 29 5.51 1.02 11.33
CA GLY A 29 4.88 1.92 10.38
C GLY A 29 3.46 1.50 9.99
N THR A 30 2.56 2.47 9.86
CA THR A 30 1.18 2.23 9.40
C THR A 30 1.11 2.23 7.88
N ASN A 31 0.53 1.17 7.33
CA ASN A 31 0.42 0.93 5.89
C ASN A 31 -1.05 0.73 5.51
N ARG A 32 -1.36 1.01 4.25
CA ARG A 32 -2.67 0.82 3.62
C ARG A 32 -2.51 0.25 2.23
N PHE A 33 -3.60 -0.08 1.59
CA PHE A 33 -3.61 -0.55 0.20
C PHE A 33 -4.13 0.55 -0.73
N ALA A 34 -3.50 0.69 -1.89
CA ALA A 34 -3.87 1.67 -2.89
C ALA A 34 -3.80 1.08 -4.30
N GLU A 35 -4.79 1.41 -5.12
CA GLU A 35 -4.86 1.00 -6.52
C GLU A 35 -4.19 2.05 -7.41
N CYS A 36 -3.25 1.62 -8.26
CA CYS A 36 -2.67 2.49 -9.27
C CYS A 36 -3.71 2.82 -10.34
N GLN A 37 -4.02 4.10 -10.53
CA GLN A 37 -5.03 4.56 -11.50
C GLN A 37 -4.65 4.29 -12.96
N GLU A 38 -3.36 4.04 -13.24
CA GLU A 38 -2.84 3.84 -14.60
C GLU A 38 -2.86 2.37 -15.04
N CYS A 39 -2.62 1.42 -14.12
CA CYS A 39 -2.47 0.00 -14.45
C CYS A 39 -3.32 -0.94 -13.59
N GLY A 40 -4.13 -0.41 -12.66
CA GLY A 40 -5.02 -1.18 -11.79
C GLY A 40 -4.31 -2.01 -10.71
N LEU A 41 -2.98 -1.95 -10.61
CA LEU A 41 -2.25 -2.73 -9.61
C LEU A 41 -2.51 -2.20 -8.20
N VAL A 42 -3.08 -3.05 -7.34
CA VAL A 42 -3.25 -2.77 -5.92
C VAL A 42 -1.96 -3.09 -5.17
N GLN A 43 -1.49 -2.11 -4.40
CA GLN A 43 -0.18 -2.16 -3.76
C GLN A 43 -0.25 -1.72 -2.31
N THR A 44 0.67 -2.24 -1.51
CA THR A 44 0.89 -1.76 -0.15
C THR A 44 1.66 -0.45 -0.18
N VAL A 45 1.15 0.58 0.49
CA VAL A 45 1.77 1.92 0.58
C VAL A 45 1.76 2.41 2.02
N SER A 46 2.64 3.34 2.36
CA SER A 46 2.62 3.94 3.69
C SER A 46 1.42 4.88 3.84
N ARG A 47 0.77 4.88 5.01
CA ARG A 47 -0.30 5.82 5.33
C ARG A 47 0.20 7.26 5.44
N SER A 48 1.48 7.47 5.77
CA SER A 48 2.08 8.80 5.88
C SER A 48 2.36 9.45 4.51
N TRP A 49 2.30 8.69 3.42
CA TRP A 49 2.56 9.21 2.08
C TRP A 49 1.33 9.92 1.50
N SER A 50 1.58 11.03 0.80
CA SER A 50 0.60 11.75 -0.03
C SER A 50 0.55 11.21 -1.47
N ALA A 51 1.61 10.56 -1.93
CA ALA A 51 1.71 9.92 -3.23
C ALA A 51 2.71 8.74 -3.16
N PHE A 52 2.63 7.85 -4.13
CA PHE A 52 3.55 6.73 -4.29
C PHE A 52 3.95 6.55 -5.75
N THR A 53 5.08 5.89 -5.98
CA THR A 53 5.46 5.41 -7.31
C THR A 53 4.97 3.98 -7.47
N CYS A 54 4.20 3.70 -8.52
CA CYS A 54 3.72 2.36 -8.83
C CYS A 54 4.88 1.43 -9.17
N SER A 55 4.97 0.27 -8.51
CA SER A 55 6.00 -0.73 -8.73
C SER A 55 5.94 -1.46 -10.09
N ARG A 56 4.84 -1.32 -10.83
CA ARG A 56 4.68 -1.95 -12.16
C ARG A 56 4.88 -1.00 -13.33
N CYS A 57 4.33 0.22 -13.27
CA CYS A 57 4.36 1.16 -14.39
C CYS A 57 5.18 2.43 -14.13
N ASP A 58 5.82 2.55 -12.97
CA ASP A 58 6.62 3.70 -12.53
C ASP A 58 5.88 5.06 -12.57
N ARG A 59 4.56 5.07 -12.73
CA ARG A 59 3.73 6.27 -12.67
C ARG A 59 3.45 6.66 -11.22
N LYS A 60 3.28 7.97 -11.01
CA LYS A 60 2.83 8.54 -9.75
C LYS A 60 1.38 8.15 -9.50
N GLY A 61 1.10 7.56 -8.34
CA GLY A 61 -0.25 7.41 -7.81
C GLY A 61 -0.46 8.39 -6.67
N ASP A 62 -1.51 9.22 -6.76
CA ASP A 62 -1.91 10.09 -5.67
C ASP A 62 -2.69 9.30 -4.61
N LEU A 63 -2.45 9.62 -3.34
CA LEU A 63 -3.15 8.99 -2.24
C LEU A 63 -4.08 9.99 -1.56
N PRO A 64 -5.36 9.66 -1.38
CA PRO A 64 -6.27 10.54 -0.65
C PRO A 64 -5.80 10.67 0.80
N ARG A 65 -5.98 11.85 1.40
CA ARG A 65 -5.63 12.10 2.81
C ARG A 65 -6.53 11.30 3.76
N GLU A 66 -7.80 11.16 3.38
CA GLU A 66 -8.79 10.38 4.10
C GLU A 66 -9.22 9.19 3.23
N VAL A 67 -9.19 7.99 3.79
CA VAL A 67 -9.65 6.78 3.10
C VAL A 67 -10.81 6.22 3.89
N SER A 68 -11.94 6.07 3.22
CA SER A 68 -13.05 5.33 3.82
C SER A 68 -12.77 3.84 3.70
N ALA A 69 -13.15 3.07 4.71
CA ALA A 69 -13.06 1.61 4.65
C ALA A 69 -13.93 1.03 3.51
N ALA A 70 -14.92 1.78 3.02
CA ALA A 70 -15.79 1.36 1.92
C ALA A 70 -15.12 1.44 0.55
N THR A 71 -14.25 2.44 0.33
CA THR A 71 -13.57 2.67 -0.96
C THR A 71 -12.14 2.15 -1.01
N SER A 72 -11.58 1.73 0.13
CA SER A 72 -10.21 1.23 0.19
C SER A 72 -10.08 -0.19 -0.36
N PRO A 73 -9.04 -0.49 -1.16
CA PRO A 73 -8.70 -1.86 -1.50
C PRO A 73 -8.43 -2.69 -0.23
N ARG A 74 -8.83 -3.97 -0.29
CA ARG A 74 -8.63 -4.96 0.77
C ARG A 74 -7.26 -5.62 0.61
N ALA A 75 -6.67 -6.08 1.71
CA ALA A 75 -5.37 -6.73 1.70
C ALA A 75 -5.27 -7.90 0.70
N ARG A 76 -6.34 -8.69 0.56
CA ARG A 76 -6.39 -9.81 -0.39
C ARG A 76 -6.16 -9.43 -1.86
N ARG A 77 -6.36 -8.15 -2.22
CA ARG A 77 -6.14 -7.66 -3.59
C ARG A 77 -4.72 -7.15 -3.80
N ALA A 78 -3.94 -6.96 -2.73
CA ALA A 78 -2.61 -6.39 -2.84
C ALA A 78 -1.64 -7.40 -3.47
N GLU A 79 -1.06 -7.03 -4.61
CA GLU A 79 -0.16 -7.88 -5.41
C GLU A 79 1.25 -7.28 -5.50
N GLY A 80 1.49 -6.14 -4.84
CA GLY A 80 2.79 -5.48 -4.85
C GLY A 80 2.96 -4.46 -3.74
N THR A 81 4.07 -3.73 -3.79
CA THR A 81 4.46 -2.73 -2.80
C THR A 81 4.86 -1.46 -3.53
N GLY A 82 4.19 -0.36 -3.22
CA GLY A 82 4.50 0.94 -3.80
C GLY A 82 5.80 1.50 -3.25
N LEU A 83 6.48 2.30 -4.06
CA LEU A 83 7.73 2.96 -3.70
C LEU A 83 7.45 4.41 -3.27
N PRO A 84 8.33 5.05 -2.47
CA PRO A 84 8.19 6.45 -2.13
C PRO A 84 8.14 7.35 -3.38
N TRP A 85 7.44 8.47 -3.26
CA TRP A 85 7.42 9.53 -4.27
C TRP A 85 7.90 10.86 -3.66
N PRO A 86 8.75 11.64 -4.36
CA PRO A 86 9.44 11.28 -5.60
C PRO A 86 10.45 10.16 -5.36
N ARG A 87 10.75 9.39 -6.42
CA ARG A 87 11.77 8.34 -6.39
C ARG A 87 13.13 9.03 -6.51
N PHE A 88 13.92 9.01 -5.44
CA PHE A 88 15.29 9.54 -5.39
C PHE A 88 16.30 8.48 -5.82
#